data_AF-A0A1T4ZDH8-F1
#
_entry.id   AF-A0A1T4ZDH8-F1
#
_cell.length_a   1.000
_cell.length_b   1.000
_cell.length_c   1.000
_cell.angle_alpha   90.00
_cell.angle_beta   90.00
_cell.angle_gamma   90.00
#
_symmetry.space_group_name_H-M   'P 1'
#
loop_
_entity.id
_entity.type
_entity.pdbx_description
1 polymer ?
#
loop_
_entity_poly.entity_id
_entity_poly.type
_entity_poly.pdbx_seq_one_letter_code
_entity_poly.pdbx_strand_id
1 'polypeptide(L)'
;MLELLRTLIQSIQPFLVPTCFVLAWGLLILMTWSIVAAIGNTVKQAKQMHQIPCAHCIFFTGDYHLKCPVQPTIALSEAAINCPDYSSCHPTSTL
;
A
#
# COMPACT_ATOMS: atom_id res chain seq x y z
N MET A 1 -28.14 -5.94 -48.92
CA MET A 1 -27.48 -6.46 -47.70
C MET A 1 -26.28 -5.60 -47.31
N LEU A 2 -25.28 -5.42 -48.18
CA LEU A 2 -24.07 -4.61 -47.87
C LEU A 2 -24.34 -3.10 -47.73
N GLU A 3 -25.21 -2.54 -48.57
CA GLU A 3 -25.62 -1.12 -48.54
C GLU A 3 -26.24 -0.72 -47.18
N LEU A 4 -27.17 -1.54 -46.68
CA LEU A 4 -27.82 -1.35 -45.38
C LEU A 4 -26.82 -1.28 -44.23
N LEU A 5 -25.83 -2.19 -44.23
CA LEU A 5 -24.76 -2.23 -43.25
C LEU A 5 -23.91 -0.94 -43.28
N ARG A 6 -23.62 -0.42 -44.48
CA ARG A 6 -22.85 0.81 -44.66
C ARG A 6 -23.57 2.05 -44.11
N THR A 7 -24.87 2.18 -44.37
CA THR A 7 -25.70 3.24 -43.79
C THR A 7 -25.78 3.16 -42.26
N LEU A 8 -25.91 1.95 -41.70
CA LEU A 8 -25.91 1.75 -40.25
C LEU A 8 -24.58 2.18 -39.63
N ILE A 9 -23.45 1.81 -40.23
CA ILE A 9 -22.12 2.19 -39.75
C ILE A 9 -21.94 3.71 -39.80
N GLN A 10 -22.33 4.39 -40.88
CA GLN A 10 -22.23 5.86 -40.97
C GLN A 10 -23.05 6.59 -39.89
N SER A 11 -24.20 6.03 -39.50
CA SER A 11 -25.05 6.60 -38.44
C SER A 11 -24.48 6.34 -37.03
N ILE A 12 -23.83 5.18 -36.83
CA ILE A 12 -23.32 4.75 -35.52
C ILE A 12 -21.90 5.27 -35.25
N GLN A 13 -21.08 5.47 -36.28
CA GLN A 13 -19.71 5.96 -36.18
C GLN A 13 -19.55 7.22 -35.29
N PRO A 14 -20.39 8.27 -35.39
CA PRO A 14 -20.24 9.47 -34.56
C PRO A 14 -20.46 9.20 -33.06
N PHE A 15 -21.20 8.15 -32.70
CA PHE A 15 -21.41 7.74 -31.31
C PHE A 15 -20.33 6.77 -30.81
N LEU A 16 -19.78 5.94 -31.70
CA LEU A 16 -18.80 4.91 -31.32
C LEU A 16 -17.46 5.52 -30.91
N VAL A 17 -17.03 6.59 -31.58
CA VAL A 17 -15.78 7.31 -31.28
C VAL A 17 -15.75 7.90 -29.86
N PRO A 18 -16.72 8.74 -29.43
CA PRO A 18 -16.71 9.29 -28.07
C PRO A 18 -16.90 8.22 -27.01
N THR A 19 -17.71 7.18 -27.28
CA THR A 19 -17.88 6.06 -26.36
C THR A 19 -16.57 5.31 -26.14
N CYS A 20 -15.83 5.00 -27.20
CA CYS A 20 -14.53 4.34 -27.11
C CYS A 20 -13.52 5.21 -26.35
N PHE A 21 -13.54 6.53 -26.57
CA PHE A 21 -12.67 7.47 -25.86
C PHE A 21 -12.99 7.48 -24.35
N VAL A 22 -14.26 7.59 -23.97
CA VAL A 22 -14.68 7.56 -22.56
C VAL A 22 -14.31 6.23 -21.91
N LEU A 23 -14.49 5.10 -22.59
CA LEU A 23 -14.11 3.79 -22.07
C LEU A 23 -12.59 3.68 -21.88
N ALA A 24 -11.80 4.10 -22.86
CA ALA A 24 -10.34 4.09 -22.78
C ALA A 24 -9.84 4.93 -21.60
N TRP A 25 -10.34 6.17 -21.47
CA TRP A 25 -10.00 7.05 -20.35
C TRP A 25 -10.50 6.50 -19.01
N GLY A 26 -11.71 5.95 -18.95
CA GLY A 26 -12.25 5.32 -17.76
C GLY A 26 -11.38 4.17 -17.27
N LEU A 27 -10.92 3.30 -18.18
CA LEU A 27 -10.00 2.22 -17.86
C LEU A 27 -8.63 2.73 -17.38
N LEU A 28 -8.07 3.76 -18.03
CA LEU A 28 -6.81 4.36 -17.58
C LEU A 28 -6.93 4.98 -16.18
N ILE A 29 -8.03 5.68 -15.90
CA ILE A 29 -8.31 6.26 -14.57
C ILE A 29 -8.46 5.15 -13.53
N LEU A 30 -9.20 4.08 -13.84
CA LEU A 30 -9.36 2.95 -12.93
C LEU A 30 -8.04 2.23 -12.64
N MET A 31 -7.21 2.01 -13.67
CA MET A 31 -5.88 1.40 -13.48
C MET A 31 -4.96 2.30 -12.66
N THR A 32 -4.91 3.60 -12.95
CA THR A 32 -4.09 4.53 -12.16
C THR A 32 -4.59 4.62 -10.72
N TRP A 33 -5.91 4.64 -10.50
CA TRP A 33 -6.48 4.61 -9.16
C TRP A 33 -6.15 3.32 -8.42
N SER A 34 -6.23 2.16 -9.06
CA SER A 34 -5.91 0.87 -8.42
C SER A 34 -4.44 0.80 -8.03
N ILE A 35 -3.54 1.31 -8.87
CA ILE A 35 -2.09 1.40 -8.58
C ILE A 35 -1.85 2.36 -7.41
N VAL A 36 -2.44 3.56 -7.43
CA VAL A 36 -2.30 4.54 -6.34
C VAL A 36 -2.90 4.02 -5.04
N ALA A 37 -4.04 3.34 -5.08
CA ALA A 37 -4.67 2.73 -3.91
C ALA A 37 -3.83 1.56 -3.38
N ALA A 38 -3.26 0.74 -4.26
CA ALA A 38 -2.35 -0.33 -3.88
C ALA A 38 -1.07 0.23 -3.24
N ILE A 39 -0.45 1.24 -3.85
CA ILE A 39 0.71 1.94 -3.27
C ILE A 39 0.31 2.60 -1.95
N GLY A 40 -0.83 3.26 -1.86
CA GLY A 40 -1.32 3.89 -0.64
C GLY A 40 -1.58 2.88 0.49
N ASN A 41 -2.09 1.69 0.16
CA ASN A 41 -2.28 0.60 1.10
C ASN A 41 -0.93 -0.01 1.52
N THR A 42 0.01 -0.16 0.60
CA THR A 42 1.39 -0.56 0.89
C THR A 42 2.11 0.51 1.69
N VAL A 43 1.86 1.81 1.48
CA VAL A 43 2.42 2.91 2.27
C VAL A 43 1.76 2.99 3.63
N LYS A 44 0.46 2.67 3.77
CA LYS A 44 -0.17 2.52 5.08
C LYS A 44 0.39 1.31 5.84
N GLN A 45 0.63 0.19 5.16
CA GLN A 45 1.24 -1.01 5.74
C GLN A 45 2.75 -0.83 6.01
N ALA A 46 3.47 -0.09 5.16
CA ALA A 46 4.89 0.24 5.33
C ALA A 46 5.08 1.39 6.34
N LYS A 47 4.12 2.31 6.47
CA LYS A 47 4.05 3.26 7.57
C LYS A 47 3.76 2.53 8.88
N GLN A 48 3.02 1.42 8.86
CA GLN A 48 2.91 0.52 10.00
C GLN A 48 4.27 -0.10 10.35
N MET A 49 5.11 -0.45 9.36
CA MET A 49 6.49 -0.92 9.59
C MET A 49 7.46 0.19 10.06
N HIS A 50 7.28 1.44 9.63
CA HIS A 50 8.09 2.58 10.08
C HIS A 50 7.61 3.18 11.43
N GLN A 51 6.47 2.71 11.94
CA GLN A 51 5.92 3.06 13.26
C GLN A 51 6.19 1.98 14.31
N ILE A 52 6.94 0.92 13.99
CA ILE A 52 7.33 -0.08 14.98
C ILE A 52 8.54 0.48 15.76
N PRO A 53 8.36 0.89 17.03
CA PRO A 53 9.44 1.50 17.79
C PRO A 53 10.53 0.48 18.20
N CYS A 54 10.32 -0.83 17.94
CA CYS A 54 11.24 -1.90 18.27
C CYS A 54 12.64 -1.73 17.66
N ALA A 55 12.77 -1.15 16.47
CA ALA A 55 14.09 -0.90 15.87
C ALA A 55 14.96 0.09 16.67
N HIS A 56 14.32 0.92 17.51
CA HIS A 56 14.97 1.90 18.39
C HIS A 56 14.92 1.51 19.88
N CYS A 57 14.57 0.26 20.20
CA CYS A 57 14.51 -0.24 21.57
C CYS A 57 15.87 -0.82 21.99
N ILE A 58 16.32 -0.54 23.22
CA ILE A 58 17.59 -1.04 23.77
C ILE A 58 17.66 -2.58 23.88
N PHE A 59 16.50 -3.23 23.95
CA PHE A 59 16.37 -4.68 24.09
C PHE A 59 16.28 -5.41 22.74
N PHE A 60 16.39 -4.70 21.62
CA PHE A 60 16.32 -5.30 20.29
C PHE A 60 17.67 -5.91 19.91
N THR A 61 17.79 -7.23 20.02
CA THR A 61 19.03 -7.96 19.68
C THR A 61 19.14 -8.27 18.17
N GLY A 62 18.04 -8.12 17.41
CA GLY A 62 18.03 -8.39 15.97
C GLY A 62 18.21 -9.85 15.57
N ASP A 63 18.25 -10.78 16.53
CA ASP A 63 18.42 -12.20 16.29
C ASP A 63 17.11 -12.85 15.81
N TYR A 64 17.20 -13.72 14.79
CA TYR A 64 16.04 -14.40 14.20
C TYR A 64 15.30 -15.29 15.20
N HIS A 65 16.03 -15.81 16.20
CA HIS A 65 15.47 -16.67 17.24
C HIS A 65 14.88 -15.87 18.41
N LEU A 66 15.50 -14.73 18.77
CA LEU A 66 15.04 -13.85 19.86
C LEU A 66 15.10 -12.38 19.42
N LYS A 67 13.98 -11.91 18.86
CA LYS A 67 13.83 -10.51 18.40
C LYS A 67 13.77 -9.50 19.56
N CYS A 68 13.22 -9.90 20.71
CA CYS A 68 13.21 -9.14 21.95
C CYS A 68 13.18 -10.13 23.14
N PRO A 69 14.09 -10.03 24.13
CA PRO A 69 14.12 -10.91 25.29
C PRO A 69 12.99 -10.63 26.30
N VAL A 70 12.43 -9.43 26.31
CA VAL A 70 11.35 -9.03 27.24
C VAL A 70 10.01 -9.58 26.77
N GLN A 71 9.73 -9.50 25.46
CA GLN A 71 8.44 -9.87 24.91
C GLN A 71 8.58 -10.47 23.49
N PRO A 72 9.01 -11.75 23.39
CA PRO A 72 9.33 -12.40 22.12
C PRO A 72 8.10 -12.61 21.21
N THR A 73 6.90 -12.72 21.79
CA THR A 73 5.66 -13.01 21.06
C THR A 73 5.08 -11.79 20.34
N ILE A 74 5.33 -10.58 20.85
CA ILE A 74 4.79 -9.34 20.28
C ILE A 74 5.81 -8.56 19.44
N ALA A 75 7.09 -8.94 19.46
CA ALA A 75 8.16 -8.24 18.77
C ALA A 75 7.90 -8.10 17.26
N LEU A 76 8.15 -6.90 16.70
CA LEU A 76 7.96 -6.59 15.26
C LEU A 76 6.52 -6.79 14.74
N SER A 77 5.52 -6.74 15.62
CA SER A 77 4.10 -6.80 15.27
C SER A 77 3.38 -5.48 15.62
N GLU A 78 2.14 -5.33 15.15
CA GLU A 78 1.29 -4.19 15.48
C GLU A 78 1.00 -4.04 16.98
N ALA A 79 1.05 -5.15 17.74
CA ALA A 79 0.95 -5.13 19.19
C ALA A 79 2.15 -4.46 19.88
N ALA A 80 3.30 -4.35 19.20
CA ALA A 80 4.49 -3.70 19.74
C ALA A 80 4.45 -2.17 19.69
N ILE A 81 3.46 -1.58 19.00
CA ILE A 81 3.30 -0.12 18.90
C ILE A 81 3.00 0.50 20.29
N ASN A 82 2.30 -0.23 21.16
CA ASN A 82 1.98 0.16 22.54
C ASN A 82 2.70 -0.74 23.55
N CYS A 83 3.94 -1.17 23.26
CA CYS A 83 4.68 -2.01 24.19
C CYS A 83 4.91 -1.26 25.53
N PRO A 84 4.40 -1.78 26.67
CA PRO A 84 4.55 -1.11 27.97
C PRO A 84 6.02 -1.05 28.42
N ASP A 85 6.84 -1.99 27.97
CA ASP A 85 8.26 -2.11 28.29
C ASP A 85 9.17 -1.39 27.26
N TYR A 86 8.58 -0.58 26.38
CA TYR A 86 9.37 0.18 25.40
C TYR A 86 10.31 1.17 26.11
N SER A 87 11.60 0.93 25.97
CA SER A 87 12.65 1.85 26.38
C SER A 87 13.38 2.37 25.14
N SER A 88 13.16 3.65 24.82
CA SER A 88 13.85 4.31 23.72
C SER A 88 15.35 4.35 23.99
N CYS A 89 16.16 4.04 22.99
CA CYS A 89 17.61 4.23 23.06
C CYS A 89 17.92 5.74 23.12
N HIS A 90 17.98 6.30 24.33
CA HIS A 90 18.56 7.61 24.57
C HIS A 90 20.09 7.45 24.61
N PRO A 91 20.88 8.22 23.85
CA PRO A 91 22.34 8.11 23.82
C PRO A 91 22.98 8.75 25.07
N THR A 92 22.45 8.49 26.27
CA THR A 92 23.05 8.98 27.52
C THR A 92 22.68 8.05 28.66
N SER A 93 23.49 7.03 28.88
CA SER A 93 23.75 6.49 30.22
C SER A 93 25.17 5.91 30.24
N THR A 94 26.14 6.81 30.21
CA THR A 94 27.32 6.64 31.06
C THR A 94 26.86 6.81 32.51
N LEU A 95 26.73 5.69 33.23
CA LEU A 95 27.09 5.50 34.64
C LEU A 95 26.54 4.16 35.14
#